data_AF-A0AA45Z1W9-F1
#
_entry.id   AF-A0AA45Z1W9-F1
#
_cell.length_a   1.000
_cell.length_b   1.000
_cell.length_c   1.000
_cell.angle_alpha   90.00
_cell.angle_beta   90.00
_cell.angle_gamma   90.00
#
_symmetry.space_group_name_H-M   'P 1'
#
loop_
_entity.id
_entity.type
_entity.pdbx_description
1 polymer ?
#
loop_
_entity_poly.entity_id
_entity_poly.type
_entity_poly.pdbx_seq_one_letter_code
_entity_poly.pdbx_strand_id
1 'polypeptide(L)'
;MGLLDLESFEELLVRAGLEDPDELPLRRNPFTPDDAVEVLGRLMEQPVTLGTFPPRMAAGFLLQEVLERGEVSREELARRVMRISREQLAVLRPDGYLAWALTGRTQQKVAPIVWRDGAFRANGFELGRFYSGKDGVFRAVDARLQASDRRPLAEVYDDADVINRSLDGAEDAFADLYHALGHALSRPMDSLVGLSNLPAGLAALISSSPAYWERFQYMTEGEQIREVARLTTSIFATWGAASATTRTVTGLAAGAEATVPVLALSAEGALALERVVVPVGHAASVLSAGPGAAIILQRAGDAAGSGGGNGGGPQEATSPGGPKGYSSFKSFKRAMGPAGEGKEWHHIVEQTNGNVARFGPQALHNTENIVPLEKALHNLVSAFYSSKRPFITGSESLTVRQWLSAQTLESQRAFGLRSIENIKKGIWR
;
A
#
# COMPACT_ATOMS: atom_id res chain seq x y z
N MET A 1 38.49 15.12 -17.01
CA MET A 1 37.04 14.91 -16.82
C MET A 1 36.51 14.35 -18.13
N GLY A 2 36.90 13.11 -18.42
CA GLY A 2 36.68 12.46 -19.71
C GLY A 2 35.63 11.36 -19.60
N LEU A 3 35.24 10.80 -20.75
CA LEU A 3 34.25 9.74 -21.03
C LEU A 3 33.72 8.84 -19.88
N LEU A 4 34.51 8.54 -18.85
CA LEU A 4 34.17 7.76 -17.66
C LEU A 4 32.98 8.30 -16.84
N ASP A 5 32.67 9.61 -16.92
CA ASP A 5 31.55 10.21 -16.18
C ASP A 5 30.17 10.00 -16.87
N LEU A 6 30.15 9.67 -18.18
CA LEU A 6 28.90 9.50 -18.94
C LEU A 6 28.35 8.06 -18.90
N GLU A 7 29.21 7.07 -18.64
CA GLU A 7 28.83 5.65 -18.49
C GLU A 7 28.29 5.33 -17.08
N SER A 8 28.41 6.27 -16.14
CA SER A 8 28.05 6.04 -14.73
C SER A 8 26.55 5.77 -14.51
N PHE A 9 25.67 6.28 -15.39
CA PHE A 9 24.24 5.98 -15.33
C PHE A 9 23.91 4.59 -15.87
N GLU A 10 24.49 4.20 -17.01
CA GLU A 10 24.33 2.85 -17.58
C GLU A 10 24.90 1.79 -16.62
N GLU A 11 26.09 2.04 -16.06
CA GLU A 11 26.70 1.16 -15.06
C GLU A 11 25.84 1.02 -13.79
N LEU A 12 25.22 2.12 -13.34
CA LEU A 12 24.28 2.08 -12.21
C LEU A 12 23.07 1.19 -12.53
N LEU A 13 22.51 1.28 -13.73
CA LEU A 13 21.37 0.47 -14.15
C LEU A 13 21.73 -1.02 -14.22
N VAL A 14 22.90 -1.36 -14.77
CA VAL A 14 23.40 -2.74 -14.77
C VAL A 14 23.56 -3.27 -13.33
N ARG A 15 24.11 -2.46 -12.42
CA ARG A 15 24.19 -2.81 -10.99
C ARG A 15 22.81 -2.92 -10.32
N ALA A 16 21.83 -2.19 -10.81
CA ALA A 16 20.43 -2.32 -10.40
C ALA A 16 19.76 -3.60 -10.94
N GLY A 17 20.48 -4.41 -11.71
CA GLY A 17 19.99 -5.66 -12.29
C GLY A 17 19.29 -5.47 -13.63
N LEU A 18 19.60 -4.39 -14.35
CA LEU A 18 19.15 -4.24 -15.74
C LEU A 18 19.97 -5.17 -16.64
N GLU A 19 19.29 -6.13 -17.25
CA GLU A 19 19.83 -6.99 -18.31
C GLU A 19 19.65 -6.32 -19.68
N ASP A 20 20.54 -6.63 -20.61
CA ASP A 20 20.52 -6.17 -22.01
C ASP A 20 20.33 -4.63 -22.18
N PRO A 21 21.19 -3.80 -21.55
CA PRO A 21 21.06 -2.34 -21.58
C PRO A 21 21.14 -1.73 -23.00
N ASP A 22 21.72 -2.45 -23.97
CA ASP A 22 21.81 -2.01 -25.37
C ASP A 22 20.46 -2.05 -26.11
N GLU A 23 19.47 -2.80 -25.61
CA GLU A 23 18.11 -2.85 -26.19
C GLU A 23 17.23 -1.66 -25.75
N LEU A 24 17.68 -0.88 -24.77
CA LEU A 24 16.93 0.21 -24.16
C LEU A 24 17.40 1.58 -24.66
N PRO A 25 16.55 2.63 -24.58
CA PRO A 25 16.89 3.97 -25.05
C PRO A 25 17.88 4.74 -24.15
N LEU A 26 18.79 4.06 -23.45
CA LEU A 26 19.71 4.65 -22.45
C LEU A 26 20.65 5.71 -23.04
N ARG A 27 20.98 5.57 -24.32
CA ARG A 27 21.87 6.48 -25.04
C ARG A 27 21.14 7.62 -25.76
N ARG A 28 19.81 7.65 -25.71
CA ARG A 28 19.00 8.74 -26.27
C ARG A 28 19.31 10.04 -25.51
N ASN A 29 19.46 11.14 -26.25
CA ASN A 29 19.75 12.45 -25.69
C ASN A 29 18.92 13.53 -26.42
N PRO A 30 17.96 14.20 -25.76
CA PRO A 30 17.66 14.07 -24.34
C PRO A 30 17.01 12.72 -23.98
N PHE A 31 17.24 12.27 -22.75
CA PHE A 31 16.55 11.13 -22.14
C PHE A 31 15.18 11.61 -21.64
N THR A 32 14.12 10.96 -22.09
CA THR A 32 12.74 11.42 -21.96
C THR A 32 12.01 10.71 -20.81
N PRO A 33 10.87 11.24 -20.34
CA PRO A 33 10.03 10.53 -19.37
C PRO A 33 9.52 9.18 -19.87
N ASP A 34 9.34 9.00 -21.18
CA ASP A 34 8.89 7.73 -21.75
C ASP A 34 10.03 6.70 -21.72
N ASP A 35 11.26 7.13 -22.02
CA ASP A 35 12.47 6.31 -21.81
C ASP A 35 12.60 5.89 -20.34
N ALA A 36 12.30 6.80 -19.40
CA ALA A 36 12.35 6.50 -17.97
C ALA A 36 11.33 5.43 -17.57
N VAL A 37 10.13 5.44 -18.14
CA VAL A 37 9.11 4.41 -17.90
C VAL A 37 9.53 3.07 -18.48
N GLU A 38 10.08 3.04 -19.69
CA GLU A 38 10.57 1.82 -20.33
C GLU A 38 11.67 1.15 -19.48
N VAL A 39 12.65 1.94 -19.01
CA VAL A 39 13.73 1.45 -18.15
C VAL A 39 13.22 0.99 -16.78
N LEU A 40 12.29 1.74 -16.15
CA LEU A 40 11.68 1.34 -14.88
C LEU A 40 10.89 0.04 -15.04
N GLY A 41 10.10 -0.10 -16.11
CA GLY A 41 9.34 -1.31 -16.42
C GLY A 41 10.26 -2.52 -16.54
N ARG A 42 11.37 -2.39 -17.29
CA ARG A 42 12.35 -3.47 -17.43
C ARG A 42 13.01 -3.85 -16.09
N LEU A 43 13.33 -2.87 -15.24
CA LEU A 43 13.84 -3.12 -13.89
C LEU A 43 12.83 -3.84 -12.98
N MET A 44 11.52 -3.64 -13.19
CA MET A 44 10.47 -4.27 -12.39
C MET A 44 10.19 -5.72 -12.77
N GLU A 45 10.49 -6.10 -14.01
CA GLU A 45 10.44 -7.50 -14.46
C GLU A 45 11.55 -8.33 -13.82
N GLN A 46 12.67 -7.68 -13.48
CA GLN A 46 13.85 -8.33 -12.93
C GLN A 46 13.71 -8.56 -11.42
N PRO A 47 14.11 -9.74 -10.89
CA PRO A 47 14.07 -9.98 -9.46
C PRO A 47 14.98 -8.99 -8.71
N VAL A 48 14.53 -8.53 -7.54
CA VAL A 48 15.37 -7.75 -6.62
C VAL A 48 16.23 -8.74 -5.83
N THR A 49 17.51 -8.44 -5.66
CA THR A 49 18.41 -9.19 -4.77
C THR A 49 19.02 -8.22 -3.76
N LEU A 50 19.68 -8.74 -2.72
CA LEU A 50 20.38 -7.86 -1.77
C LEU A 50 21.48 -7.00 -2.42
N GLY A 51 22.11 -7.49 -3.47
CA GLY A 51 23.13 -6.75 -4.21
C GLY A 51 22.54 -5.68 -5.11
N THR A 52 21.39 -5.97 -5.75
CA THR A 52 20.74 -5.02 -6.66
C THR A 52 19.83 -4.03 -5.95
N PHE A 53 19.40 -4.30 -4.72
CA PHE A 53 18.48 -3.44 -3.97
C PHE A 53 19.00 -2.00 -3.81
N PRO A 54 20.25 -1.74 -3.33
CA PRO A 54 20.75 -0.37 -3.21
C PRO A 54 20.92 0.37 -4.56
N PRO A 55 21.56 -0.23 -5.58
CA PRO A 55 21.64 0.39 -6.92
C PRO A 55 20.27 0.65 -7.53
N ARG A 56 19.30 -0.25 -7.34
CA ARG A 56 17.93 -0.06 -7.84
C ARG A 56 17.23 1.11 -7.17
N MET A 57 17.44 1.34 -5.87
CA MET A 57 16.91 2.54 -5.21
C MET A 57 17.47 3.83 -5.81
N ALA A 58 18.79 3.87 -6.05
CA ALA A 58 19.43 5.03 -6.67
C ALA A 58 18.95 5.24 -8.12
N ALA A 59 18.86 4.17 -8.91
CA ALA A 59 18.33 4.22 -10.27
C ALA A 59 16.87 4.70 -10.30
N GLY A 60 16.02 4.13 -9.45
CA GLY A 60 14.61 4.48 -9.32
C GLY A 60 14.43 5.97 -8.97
N PHE A 61 15.21 6.48 -8.02
CA PHE A 61 15.23 7.90 -7.67
C PHE A 61 15.56 8.80 -8.87
N LEU A 62 16.59 8.45 -9.65
CA LEU A 62 17.01 9.24 -10.82
C LEU A 62 15.94 9.23 -11.91
N LEU A 63 15.40 8.05 -12.23
CA LEU A 63 14.34 7.86 -13.23
C LEU A 63 13.07 8.64 -12.83
N GLN A 64 12.73 8.63 -11.54
CA GLN A 64 11.62 9.42 -11.01
C GLN A 64 11.85 10.94 -11.12
N GLU A 65 13.07 11.44 -10.91
CA GLU A 65 13.35 12.86 -11.17
C GLU A 65 13.14 13.23 -12.66
N VAL A 66 13.31 12.29 -13.60
CA VAL A 66 12.99 12.50 -15.02
C VAL A 66 11.47 12.55 -15.22
N LEU A 67 10.73 11.63 -14.61
CA LEU A 67 9.25 11.62 -14.67
C LEU A 67 8.64 12.93 -14.13
N GLU A 68 9.24 13.53 -13.10
CA GLU A 68 8.77 14.79 -12.52
C GLU A 68 9.16 16.02 -13.35
N ARG A 69 10.42 16.08 -13.81
CA ARG A 69 11.01 17.31 -14.37
C ARG A 69 11.03 17.36 -15.89
N GLY A 70 10.67 16.26 -16.55
CA GLY A 70 10.72 16.14 -18.00
C GLY A 70 12.08 15.69 -18.52
N GLU A 71 12.30 15.96 -19.80
CA GLU A 71 13.50 15.57 -20.55
C GLU A 71 14.81 16.06 -19.90
N VAL A 72 15.84 15.20 -19.91
CA VAL A 72 17.12 15.47 -19.25
C VAL A 72 18.29 15.12 -20.17
N SER A 73 19.36 15.92 -20.16
CA SER A 73 20.56 15.59 -20.92
C SER A 73 21.38 14.50 -20.23
N ARG A 74 22.19 13.76 -21.00
CA ARG A 74 23.10 12.74 -20.43
C ARG A 74 24.10 13.34 -19.44
N GLU A 75 24.56 14.56 -19.67
CA GLU A 75 25.48 15.28 -18.76
C GLU A 75 24.80 15.65 -17.44
N GLU A 76 23.49 15.93 -17.45
CA GLU A 76 22.73 16.17 -16.22
C GLU A 76 22.46 14.86 -15.48
N LEU A 77 22.15 13.75 -16.17
CA LEU A 77 22.06 12.43 -15.53
C LEU A 77 23.37 12.04 -14.83
N ALA A 78 24.51 12.20 -15.53
CA ALA A 78 25.84 12.00 -14.96
C ALA A 78 26.07 12.87 -13.71
N ARG A 79 25.71 14.16 -13.77
CA ARG A 79 25.81 15.06 -12.60
C ARG A 79 24.96 14.59 -11.42
N ARG A 80 23.77 14.05 -11.66
CA ARG A 80 22.91 13.52 -10.59
C ARG A 80 23.48 12.24 -9.99
N VAL A 81 24.07 11.34 -10.79
CA VAL A 81 24.82 10.17 -10.28
C VAL A 81 26.00 10.63 -9.42
N MET A 82 26.76 11.63 -9.88
CA MET A 82 27.88 12.20 -9.14
C MET A 82 27.47 12.85 -7.82
N ARG A 83 26.27 13.44 -7.74
CA ARG A 83 25.71 13.95 -6.48
C ARG A 83 25.53 12.82 -5.45
N ILE A 84 24.98 11.68 -5.87
CA ILE A 84 24.82 10.50 -5.01
C ILE A 84 26.19 10.00 -4.53
N SER A 85 27.18 9.96 -5.43
CA SER A 85 28.54 9.54 -5.08
C SER A 85 29.19 10.47 -4.04
N ARG A 86 29.03 11.79 -4.20
CA ARG A 86 29.62 12.80 -3.29
C ARG A 86 28.99 12.78 -1.91
N GLU A 87 27.70 12.48 -1.82
CA GLU A 87 27.00 12.34 -0.54
C GLU A 87 27.22 10.97 0.11
N GLN A 88 27.90 10.05 -0.57
CA GLN A 88 28.13 8.67 -0.11
C GLN A 88 26.82 8.08 0.43
N LEU A 89 25.81 8.03 -0.43
CA LEU A 89 24.50 7.56 0.01
C LEU A 89 24.53 6.06 0.30
N ALA A 90 23.98 5.69 1.45
CA ALA A 90 23.69 4.32 1.85
C ALA A 90 22.19 4.13 2.06
N VAL A 91 21.77 2.87 2.05
CA VAL A 91 20.38 2.47 2.30
C VAL A 91 20.37 1.28 3.25
N LEU A 92 19.33 1.20 4.09
CA LEU A 92 19.05 -0.02 4.84
C LEU A 92 18.49 -1.07 3.88
N ARG A 93 19.08 -2.26 3.86
CA ARG A 93 18.60 -3.41 3.11
C ARG A 93 17.66 -4.28 3.94
N PRO A 94 16.83 -5.14 3.31
CA PRO A 94 15.89 -6.04 4.01
C PRO A 94 16.51 -6.97 5.08
N ASP A 95 17.78 -7.31 4.95
CA ASP A 95 18.56 -8.15 5.87
C ASP A 95 19.14 -7.38 7.08
N GLY A 96 18.81 -6.08 7.22
CA GLY A 96 19.26 -5.26 8.34
C GLY A 96 20.67 -4.69 8.22
N TYR A 97 21.30 -4.79 7.05
CA TYR A 97 22.60 -4.18 6.73
C TYR A 97 22.43 -2.84 6.03
N LEU A 98 23.35 -1.91 6.26
CA LEU A 98 23.55 -0.77 5.38
C LEU A 98 24.39 -1.19 4.17
N ALA A 99 24.05 -0.64 3.01
CA ALA A 99 24.82 -0.85 1.79
C ALA A 99 24.85 0.43 0.94
N TRP A 100 25.95 0.62 0.21
CA TRP A 100 26.16 1.81 -0.61
C TRP A 100 25.25 1.83 -1.83
N ALA A 101 24.53 2.94 -2.00
CA ALA A 101 23.48 3.09 -3.01
C ALA A 101 23.98 2.90 -4.43
N LEU A 102 25.17 3.35 -4.81
CA LEU A 102 25.65 3.21 -6.20
C LEU A 102 26.26 1.84 -6.54
N THR A 103 26.72 1.10 -5.54
CA THR A 103 27.55 -0.09 -5.76
C THR A 103 26.92 -1.37 -5.24
N GLY A 104 25.93 -1.28 -4.36
CA GLY A 104 25.35 -2.45 -3.67
C GLY A 104 26.28 -3.06 -2.63
N ARG A 105 27.51 -2.52 -2.46
CA ARG A 105 28.48 -3.03 -1.50
C ARG A 105 27.95 -2.86 -0.08
N THR A 106 27.86 -3.98 0.65
CA THR A 106 27.56 -4.00 2.08
C THR A 106 28.55 -3.12 2.83
N GLN A 107 28.04 -2.38 3.80
CA GLN A 107 28.80 -1.60 4.77
C GLN A 107 28.70 -2.30 6.13
N GLN A 108 27.86 -1.83 7.07
CA GLN A 108 27.77 -2.41 8.42
C GLN A 108 26.40 -3.02 8.72
N LYS A 109 26.36 -4.00 9.64
CA LYS A 109 25.11 -4.51 10.20
C LYS A 109 24.52 -3.49 11.17
N VAL A 110 23.22 -3.19 11.04
CA VAL A 110 22.53 -2.32 11.98
C VAL A 110 21.84 -3.14 13.07
N ALA A 111 20.83 -3.91 12.66
CA ALA A 111 20.02 -4.79 13.49
C ALA A 111 19.04 -5.53 12.57
N PRO A 112 18.45 -6.67 13.01
CA PRO A 112 17.30 -7.24 12.33
C PRO A 112 16.19 -6.21 12.14
N ILE A 113 15.51 -6.26 11.00
CA ILE A 113 14.39 -5.37 10.71
C ILE A 113 13.19 -5.75 11.57
N VAL A 114 12.50 -4.73 12.09
CA VAL A 114 11.22 -4.86 12.77
C VAL A 114 10.20 -3.90 12.19
N TRP A 115 8.92 -4.28 12.20
CA TRP A 115 7.82 -3.38 11.87
C TRP A 115 7.50 -2.48 13.07
N ARG A 116 7.69 -1.17 12.92
CA ARG A 116 7.41 -0.18 13.98
C ARG A 116 6.98 1.16 13.39
N ASP A 117 5.91 1.72 13.95
CA ASP A 117 5.37 3.03 13.55
C ASP A 117 5.02 3.12 12.05
N GLY A 118 4.46 2.02 11.50
CA GLY A 118 4.04 1.94 10.10
C GLY A 118 5.18 1.82 9.08
N ALA A 119 6.40 1.51 9.53
CA ALA A 119 7.55 1.32 8.66
C ALA A 119 8.45 0.17 9.14
N PHE A 120 9.23 -0.39 8.23
CA PHE A 120 10.29 -1.35 8.55
C PHE A 120 11.52 -0.59 9.02
N ARG A 121 11.98 -0.91 10.22
CA ARG A 121 13.06 -0.18 10.89
C ARG A 121 14.09 -1.13 11.47
N ALA A 122 15.33 -0.66 11.47
CA ALA A 122 16.42 -1.23 12.25
C ALA A 122 17.04 -0.08 13.06
N ASN A 123 16.83 -0.07 14.37
CA ASN A 123 17.19 1.05 15.24
C ASN A 123 16.63 2.41 14.74
N GLY A 124 17.50 3.35 14.37
CA GLY A 124 17.14 4.65 13.80
C GLY A 124 17.00 4.67 12.27
N PHE A 125 17.26 3.54 11.60
CA PHE A 125 17.19 3.41 10.15
C PHE A 125 15.84 2.84 9.72
N GLU A 126 15.39 3.23 8.53
CA GLU A 126 14.12 2.89 7.90
C GLU A 126 14.39 2.34 6.50
N LEU A 127 13.75 1.23 6.17
CA LEU A 127 13.83 0.62 4.85
C LEU A 127 13.22 1.57 3.80
N GLY A 128 13.87 1.70 2.65
CA GLY A 128 13.42 2.62 1.60
C GLY A 128 13.86 4.08 1.78
N ARG A 129 14.75 4.39 2.73
CA ARG A 129 15.36 5.73 2.87
C ARG A 129 16.84 5.76 2.53
N PHE A 130 17.29 6.93 2.10
CA PHE A 130 18.71 7.23 1.91
C PHE A 130 19.33 7.83 3.18
N TYR A 131 20.62 7.56 3.36
CA TYR A 131 21.43 8.08 4.44
C TYR A 131 22.76 8.58 3.88
N SER A 132 23.16 9.82 4.19
CA SER A 132 24.47 10.36 3.81
C SER A 132 25.52 9.87 4.80
N GLY A 133 26.61 9.28 4.28
CA GLY A 133 27.78 8.85 5.06
C GLY A 133 28.99 9.79 4.92
N LYS A 134 28.87 10.86 4.13
CA LYS A 134 29.95 11.76 3.72
C LYS A 134 30.81 12.32 4.87
N ASP A 135 30.20 12.58 6.02
CA ASP A 135 30.86 13.19 7.18
C ASP A 135 31.42 12.14 8.17
N GLY A 136 31.54 10.87 7.76
CA GLY A 136 31.94 9.76 8.64
C GLY A 136 30.87 9.34 9.65
N VAL A 137 29.66 9.89 9.55
CA VAL A 137 28.48 9.52 10.33
C VAL A 137 27.27 9.46 9.41
N PHE A 138 26.41 8.46 9.62
CA PHE A 138 25.17 8.34 8.87
C PHE A 138 24.12 9.35 9.34
N ARG A 139 23.55 10.08 8.39
CA ARG A 139 22.47 11.06 8.59
C ARG A 139 21.34 10.81 7.61
N ALA A 140 20.10 10.94 8.07
CA ALA A 140 18.95 10.92 7.17
C ALA A 140 19.04 12.10 6.18
N VAL A 141 18.65 11.85 4.93
CA VAL A 141 18.52 12.88 3.91
C VAL A 141 17.05 13.12 3.56
N ASP A 142 16.76 14.33 3.08
CA ASP A 142 15.45 14.70 2.56
C ASP A 142 15.21 14.14 1.14
N ALA A 143 14.03 14.46 0.57
CA ALA A 143 13.64 14.08 -0.77
C ALA A 143 14.54 14.65 -1.90
N ARG A 144 15.43 15.60 -1.58
CA ARG A 144 16.43 16.18 -2.49
C ARG A 144 17.84 15.65 -2.22
N LEU A 145 17.95 14.62 -1.38
CA LEU A 145 19.21 14.01 -0.94
C LEU A 145 20.11 14.97 -0.14
N GLN A 146 19.52 15.96 0.52
CA GLN A 146 20.23 16.88 1.41
C GLN A 146 20.08 16.40 2.85
N ALA A 147 21.15 16.46 3.64
CA ALA A 147 21.10 16.06 5.05
C ALA A 147 20.03 16.87 5.80
N SER A 148 18.96 16.19 6.24
CA SER A 148 17.80 16.84 6.87
C SER A 148 17.94 16.93 8.38
N ASP A 149 18.63 15.97 9.00
CA ASP A 149 18.79 15.86 10.45
C ASP A 149 20.21 16.15 10.93
N ARG A 150 20.32 17.05 11.93
CA ARG A 150 21.59 17.41 12.57
C ARG A 150 22.14 16.31 13.50
N ARG A 151 21.33 15.31 13.90
CA ARG A 151 21.79 14.26 14.83
C ARG A 151 22.35 13.07 14.05
N PRO A 152 23.59 12.62 14.33
CA PRO A 152 24.13 11.41 13.73
C PRO A 152 23.35 10.18 14.22
N LEU A 153 23.09 9.23 13.32
CA LEU A 153 22.40 7.97 13.64
C LEU A 153 23.38 6.87 14.05
N ALA A 154 24.51 6.80 13.35
CA ALA A 154 25.62 5.90 13.62
C ALA A 154 26.91 6.46 13.01
N GLU A 155 28.06 6.02 13.51
CA GLU A 155 29.34 6.24 12.83
C GLU A 155 29.41 5.35 11.59
N VAL A 156 30.09 5.84 10.54
CA VAL A 156 30.45 5.04 9.38
C VAL A 156 31.73 4.32 9.74
N TYR A 157 31.62 3.03 10.02
CA TYR A 157 32.81 2.22 10.23
C TYR A 157 33.49 1.93 8.89
N ASP A 158 34.82 1.95 8.91
CA ASP A 158 35.64 1.35 7.85
C ASP A 158 35.82 -0.13 8.20
N ASP A 159 34.70 -0.83 8.35
CA ASP A 159 34.66 -2.25 8.60
C ASP A 159 34.91 -2.99 7.29
N ALA A 160 36.20 -3.07 6.96
CA ALA A 160 36.76 -4.06 6.06
C ALA A 160 36.60 -5.49 6.63
N ASP A 161 35.36 -5.90 6.94
CA ASP A 161 35.08 -7.25 7.39
C ASP A 161 34.86 -8.15 6.17
N VAL A 162 35.93 -8.87 5.84
CA VAL A 162 36.11 -9.66 4.62
C VAL A 162 35.13 -10.85 4.55
N ILE A 163 34.43 -11.18 5.64
CA ILE A 163 33.74 -12.46 5.82
C ILE A 163 32.27 -12.45 5.32
N ASN A 164 31.65 -11.29 5.08
CA ASN A 164 30.24 -11.21 4.64
C ASN A 164 30.03 -10.89 3.15
N ARG A 165 31.07 -11.04 2.30
CA ARG A 165 30.99 -10.63 0.89
C ARG A 165 30.30 -11.63 -0.05
N SER A 166 30.05 -12.87 0.37
CA SER A 166 29.31 -13.85 -0.43
C SER A 166 27.86 -13.94 0.05
N LEU A 167 27.02 -13.03 -0.42
CA LEU A 167 25.57 -13.17 -0.27
C LEU A 167 24.96 -13.61 -1.60
N ASP A 168 25.32 -14.83 -2.02
CA ASP A 168 24.44 -15.66 -2.85
C ASP A 168 23.43 -16.31 -1.91
N GLY A 169 22.42 -15.53 -1.55
CA GLY A 169 21.41 -15.91 -0.56
C GLY A 169 20.25 -14.92 -0.57
N ALA A 170 19.77 -14.55 -1.77
CA ALA A 170 18.62 -13.65 -1.91
C ALA A 170 17.37 -14.25 -1.23
N GLU A 171 17.20 -15.58 -1.27
CA GLU A 171 16.07 -16.27 -0.63
C GLU A 171 16.08 -16.14 0.90
N ASP A 172 17.24 -16.23 1.56
CA ASP A 172 17.36 -16.11 3.02
C ASP A 172 17.25 -14.66 3.51
N ALA A 173 17.66 -13.69 2.69
CA ALA A 173 17.51 -12.28 3.00
C ALA A 173 16.04 -11.81 2.99
N PHE A 174 15.23 -12.41 2.12
CA PHE A 174 13.78 -12.26 2.16
C PHE A 174 13.17 -12.96 3.37
N ALA A 175 13.83 -13.98 3.94
CA ALA A 175 13.39 -14.65 5.15
C ALA A 175 13.35 -13.69 6.35
N ASP A 176 14.29 -12.75 6.49
CA ASP A 176 14.28 -11.77 7.59
C ASP A 176 13.16 -10.74 7.42
N LEU A 177 12.92 -10.24 6.21
CA LEU A 177 11.75 -9.41 5.94
C LEU A 177 10.45 -10.21 6.11
N TYR A 178 10.45 -11.49 5.71
CA TYR A 178 9.36 -12.45 5.92
C TYR A 178 9.10 -12.72 7.40
N HIS A 179 10.12 -12.78 8.25
CA HIS A 179 9.97 -12.95 9.70
C HIS A 179 9.49 -11.66 10.35
N ALA A 180 10.04 -10.51 9.95
CA ALA A 180 9.54 -9.20 10.38
C ALA A 180 8.07 -9.00 9.97
N LEU A 181 7.72 -9.44 8.78
CA LEU A 181 6.36 -9.46 8.25
C LEU A 181 5.49 -10.49 8.94
N GLY A 182 5.94 -11.72 9.20
CA GLY A 182 5.17 -12.75 9.88
C GLY A 182 4.81 -12.33 11.32
N HIS A 183 5.69 -11.61 12.00
CA HIS A 183 5.37 -11.00 13.29
C HIS A 183 4.39 -9.82 13.17
N ALA A 184 4.54 -8.97 12.15
CA ALA A 184 3.65 -7.82 11.90
C ALA A 184 2.27 -8.18 11.31
N LEU A 185 2.21 -9.29 10.57
CA LEU A 185 1.09 -9.76 9.74
C LEU A 185 0.54 -11.11 10.22
N SER A 186 0.73 -11.44 11.49
CA SER A 186 0.19 -12.65 12.15
C SER A 186 -1.35 -12.63 12.30
N ARG A 187 -2.05 -11.92 11.40
CA ARG A 187 -3.50 -11.83 11.28
C ARG A 187 -3.88 -12.12 9.82
N PRO A 188 -5.04 -12.73 9.55
CA PRO A 188 -5.45 -13.07 8.18
C PRO A 188 -5.40 -11.86 7.23
N MET A 189 -4.71 -11.99 6.10
CA MET A 189 -4.68 -10.99 5.03
C MET A 189 -5.72 -11.25 3.94
N ASP A 190 -6.68 -12.14 4.21
CA ASP A 190 -7.79 -12.52 3.33
C ASP A 190 -8.93 -11.49 3.28
N SER A 191 -8.77 -10.35 3.95
CA SER A 191 -9.74 -9.25 3.97
C SER A 191 -9.09 -7.90 3.69
N LEU A 192 -9.84 -6.96 3.11
CA LEU A 192 -9.38 -5.57 2.88
C LEU A 192 -8.97 -4.87 4.19
N VAL A 193 -9.60 -5.25 5.32
CA VAL A 193 -9.19 -4.80 6.66
C VAL A 193 -7.87 -5.44 7.08
N GLY A 194 -7.60 -6.69 6.71
CA GLY A 194 -6.31 -7.34 6.91
C GLY A 194 -5.15 -6.60 6.22
N LEU A 195 -5.42 -6.02 5.04
CA LEU A 195 -4.44 -5.19 4.30
C LEU A 195 -4.06 -3.90 5.04
N SER A 196 -4.84 -3.41 6.01
CA SER A 196 -4.48 -2.18 6.74
C SER A 196 -3.23 -2.34 7.61
N ASN A 197 -2.75 -3.58 7.81
CA ASN A 197 -1.49 -3.87 8.49
C ASN A 197 -0.27 -3.81 7.55
N LEU A 198 -0.50 -3.68 6.24
CA LEU A 198 0.54 -3.48 5.24
C LEU A 198 0.94 -2.00 5.13
N PRO A 199 2.13 -1.70 4.56
CA PRO A 199 2.40 -0.37 4.04
C PRO A 199 1.23 0.13 3.18
N ALA A 200 0.76 1.35 3.44
CA ALA A 200 -0.45 1.90 2.81
C ALA A 200 -0.40 1.82 1.26
N GLY A 201 0.79 1.95 0.68
CA GLY A 201 1.00 1.82 -0.76
C GLY A 201 0.74 0.43 -1.29
N LEU A 202 1.17 -0.59 -0.56
CA LEU A 202 0.93 -1.98 -0.94
C LEU A 202 -0.55 -2.34 -0.78
N ALA A 203 -1.19 -1.90 0.31
CA ALA A 203 -2.62 -2.08 0.51
C ALA A 203 -3.44 -1.45 -0.63
N ALA A 204 -3.10 -0.22 -1.01
CA ALA A 204 -3.74 0.48 -2.13
C ALA A 204 -3.53 -0.24 -3.47
N LEU A 205 -2.34 -0.80 -3.71
CA LEU A 205 -1.99 -1.49 -4.94
C LEU A 205 -2.67 -2.86 -5.09
N ILE A 206 -2.74 -3.63 -4.00
CA ILE A 206 -3.49 -4.88 -3.98
C ILE A 206 -4.98 -4.58 -4.19
N SER A 207 -5.50 -3.54 -3.54
CA SER A 207 -6.92 -3.15 -3.64
C SER A 207 -7.30 -2.63 -5.03
N SER A 208 -6.35 -2.09 -5.81
CA SER A 208 -6.63 -1.59 -7.16
C SER A 208 -6.75 -2.70 -8.21
N SER A 209 -6.39 -3.95 -7.87
CA SER A 209 -6.45 -5.11 -8.77
C SER A 209 -7.36 -6.21 -8.22
N PRO A 210 -8.68 -6.18 -8.54
CA PRO A 210 -9.64 -7.18 -8.04
C PRO A 210 -9.28 -8.62 -8.42
N ALA A 211 -8.72 -8.84 -9.62
CA ALA A 211 -8.33 -10.17 -10.09
C ALA A 211 -7.12 -10.72 -9.30
N TYR A 212 -6.13 -9.87 -9.00
CA TYR A 212 -5.03 -10.25 -8.11
C TYR A 212 -5.56 -10.53 -6.70
N TRP A 213 -6.45 -9.67 -6.19
CA TRP A 213 -7.04 -9.81 -4.86
C TRP A 213 -7.80 -11.12 -4.69
N GLU A 214 -8.64 -11.49 -5.66
CA GLU A 214 -9.36 -12.77 -5.66
C GLU A 214 -8.38 -13.94 -5.55
N ARG A 215 -7.32 -13.98 -6.38
CA ARG A 215 -6.32 -15.04 -6.28
C ARG A 215 -5.58 -15.03 -4.95
N PHE A 216 -5.21 -13.85 -4.46
CA PHE A 216 -4.49 -13.69 -3.20
C PHE A 216 -5.28 -14.27 -2.02
N GLN A 217 -6.62 -14.14 -2.02
CA GLN A 217 -7.49 -14.74 -1.00
C GLN A 217 -7.50 -16.28 -1.02
N TYR A 218 -7.16 -16.91 -2.14
CA TYR A 218 -7.07 -18.38 -2.26
C TYR A 218 -5.69 -18.95 -1.89
N MET A 219 -4.67 -18.09 -1.68
CA MET A 219 -3.33 -18.51 -1.25
C MET A 219 -3.31 -18.94 0.22
N THR A 220 -2.41 -19.85 0.58
CA THR A 220 -2.11 -20.16 1.98
C THR A 220 -1.49 -18.94 2.68
N GLU A 221 -1.55 -18.89 4.01
CA GLU A 221 -0.97 -17.80 4.80
C GLU A 221 0.54 -17.59 4.49
N GLY A 222 1.30 -18.68 4.36
CA GLY A 222 2.72 -18.60 4.00
C GLY A 222 2.97 -18.03 2.61
N GLU A 223 2.11 -18.37 1.63
CA GLU A 223 2.17 -17.81 0.27
C GLU A 223 1.78 -16.33 0.25
N GLN A 224 0.75 -15.93 0.99
CA GLN A 224 0.34 -14.54 1.13
C GLN A 224 1.47 -13.67 1.71
N ILE A 225 2.12 -14.15 2.78
CA ILE A 225 3.25 -13.44 3.40
C ILE A 225 4.43 -13.34 2.41
N ARG A 226 4.74 -14.41 1.66
CA ARG A 226 5.81 -14.41 0.66
C ARG A 226 5.53 -13.40 -0.47
N GLU A 227 4.32 -13.38 -1.01
CA GLU A 227 3.93 -12.42 -2.06
C GLU A 227 3.98 -10.98 -1.55
N VAL A 228 3.50 -10.73 -0.34
CA VAL A 228 3.57 -9.40 0.28
C VAL A 228 5.01 -8.96 0.51
N ALA A 229 5.89 -9.86 0.96
CA ALA A 229 7.32 -9.56 1.13
C ALA A 229 7.97 -9.20 -0.21
N ARG A 230 7.68 -9.99 -1.27
CA ARG A 230 8.17 -9.75 -2.63
C ARG A 230 7.70 -8.41 -3.18
N LEU A 231 6.41 -8.10 -3.08
CA LEU A 231 5.82 -6.84 -3.53
C LEU A 231 6.36 -5.64 -2.74
N THR A 232 6.43 -5.75 -1.40
CA THR A 232 7.00 -4.70 -0.54
C THR A 232 8.44 -4.39 -0.93
N THR A 233 9.26 -5.43 -1.14
CA THR A 233 10.66 -5.28 -1.56
C THR A 233 10.74 -4.58 -2.90
N SER A 234 9.96 -5.03 -3.88
CA SER A 234 9.97 -4.47 -5.24
C SER A 234 9.55 -2.99 -5.24
N ILE A 235 8.52 -2.64 -4.46
CA ILE A 235 8.08 -1.25 -4.31
C ILE A 235 9.16 -0.40 -3.65
N PHE A 236 9.76 -0.84 -2.55
CA PHE A 236 10.82 -0.07 -1.89
C PHE A 236 12.07 0.05 -2.73
N ALA A 237 12.49 -1.01 -3.42
CA ALA A 237 13.67 -1.00 -4.26
C ALA A 237 13.57 0.02 -5.41
N THR A 238 12.35 0.35 -5.85
CA THR A 238 12.15 1.30 -6.96
C THR A 238 11.71 2.68 -6.47
N TRP A 239 10.75 2.78 -5.54
CA TRP A 239 10.14 4.05 -5.09
C TRP A 239 10.60 4.54 -3.72
N GLY A 240 11.49 3.81 -3.05
CA GLY A 240 11.87 4.10 -1.67
C GLY A 240 10.70 3.94 -0.71
N ALA A 241 10.76 4.62 0.44
CA ALA A 241 9.78 4.48 1.52
C ALA A 241 8.37 4.84 1.02
N ALA A 242 7.55 3.80 0.81
CA ALA A 242 6.19 3.91 0.31
C ALA A 242 5.20 4.37 1.39
N SER A 243 5.26 5.65 1.75
CA SER A 243 4.12 6.29 2.41
C SER A 243 3.10 6.63 1.33
N ALA A 244 2.05 5.83 1.21
CA ALA A 244 0.96 6.19 0.29
C ALA A 244 0.08 7.25 0.93
N THR A 245 -0.08 8.35 0.21
CA THR A 245 -1.03 9.41 0.57
C THR A 245 -2.09 9.47 -0.52
N THR A 246 -3.36 9.43 -0.15
CA THR A 246 -4.45 9.70 -1.09
C THR A 246 -4.36 11.16 -1.49
N ARG A 247 -4.14 11.44 -2.77
CA ARG A 247 -4.18 12.79 -3.34
C ARG A 247 -5.15 12.80 -4.51
N THR A 248 -5.87 13.90 -4.65
CA THR A 248 -6.55 14.16 -5.93
C THR A 248 -5.47 14.49 -6.95
N VAL A 249 -5.53 13.90 -8.14
CA VAL A 249 -4.63 14.28 -9.24
C VAL A 249 -5.03 15.69 -9.68
N THR A 250 -4.46 16.67 -9.01
CA THR A 250 -4.62 18.10 -9.29
C THR A 250 -3.36 18.59 -9.98
N GLY A 251 -3.30 18.40 -11.30
CA GLY A 251 -2.24 18.93 -12.14
C GLY A 251 -2.73 20.14 -12.92
N LEU A 252 -2.33 21.33 -12.45
CA LEU A 252 -1.95 22.52 -13.23
C LEU A 252 -2.96 23.10 -14.25
N ALA A 253 -3.55 24.24 -13.85
CA ALA A 253 -4.14 25.30 -14.68
C ALA A 253 -5.03 24.87 -15.87
N ALA A 254 -6.34 25.06 -15.69
CA ALA A 254 -7.32 25.21 -16.77
C ALA A 254 -7.42 24.05 -17.79
N GLY A 255 -8.11 22.97 -17.40
CA GLY A 255 -8.93 22.19 -18.35
C GLY A 255 -8.25 21.14 -19.22
N ALA A 256 -6.97 20.79 -19.02
CA ALA A 256 -6.30 19.73 -19.78
C ALA A 256 -6.10 18.46 -18.94
N GLU A 257 -6.21 17.29 -19.58
CA GLU A 257 -5.93 15.99 -18.99
C GLU A 257 -4.45 15.89 -18.56
N ALA A 258 -4.15 15.20 -17.45
CA ALA A 258 -2.79 15.07 -16.93
C ALA A 258 -2.21 13.70 -17.26
N THR A 259 -1.10 13.66 -18.01
CA THR A 259 -0.35 12.42 -18.26
C THR A 259 0.52 12.08 -17.06
N VAL A 260 0.15 11.05 -16.31
CA VAL A 260 0.80 10.65 -15.05
C VAL A 260 1.33 9.22 -15.12
N PRO A 261 2.45 8.91 -14.44
CA PRO A 261 2.90 7.53 -14.29
C PRO A 261 1.97 6.76 -13.33
N VAL A 262 1.38 5.67 -13.81
CA VAL A 262 0.46 4.79 -13.09
C VAL A 262 1.14 3.47 -12.80
N LEU A 263 1.18 3.08 -11.52
CA LEU A 263 1.58 1.74 -11.11
C LEU A 263 0.35 0.82 -11.08
N ALA A 264 0.44 -0.29 -11.81
CA ALA A 264 -0.58 -1.32 -11.85
C ALA A 264 -0.02 -2.67 -11.36
N LEU A 265 -0.93 -3.51 -10.88
CA LEU A 265 -0.65 -4.88 -10.46
C LEU A 265 -1.48 -5.83 -11.33
N SER A 266 -0.81 -6.69 -12.09
CA SER A 266 -1.47 -7.69 -12.93
C SER A 266 -2.19 -8.74 -12.07
N ALA A 267 -3.09 -9.50 -12.69
CA ALA A 267 -3.71 -10.63 -12.02
C ALA A 267 -2.65 -11.60 -11.49
N GLU A 268 -1.55 -11.80 -12.23
CA GLU A 268 -0.34 -12.60 -11.97
C GLU A 268 0.53 -12.05 -10.82
N GLY A 269 0.31 -10.80 -10.39
CA GLY A 269 1.13 -10.16 -9.37
C GLY A 269 2.38 -9.50 -9.94
N ALA A 270 2.47 -9.36 -11.26
CA ALA A 270 3.50 -8.58 -11.91
C ALA A 270 3.18 -7.09 -11.76
N LEU A 271 4.22 -6.29 -11.49
CA LEU A 271 4.09 -4.84 -11.43
C LEU A 271 4.33 -4.26 -12.82
N ALA A 272 3.50 -3.31 -13.23
CA ALA A 272 3.66 -2.58 -14.49
C ALA A 272 3.58 -1.07 -14.25
N LEU A 273 4.38 -0.30 -14.97
CA LEU A 273 4.39 1.16 -14.92
C LEU A 273 4.04 1.69 -16.31
N GLU A 274 2.99 2.50 -16.41
CA GLU A 274 2.54 3.08 -17.67
C GLU A 274 2.24 4.58 -17.49
N ARG A 275 2.42 5.38 -18.53
CA ARG A 275 1.94 6.77 -18.52
C ARG A 275 0.54 6.81 -19.08
N VAL A 276 -0.43 7.16 -18.25
CA VAL A 276 -1.83 7.24 -18.65
C VAL A 276 -2.29 8.69 -18.55
N VAL A 277 -3.12 9.08 -19.53
CA VAL A 277 -3.83 10.34 -19.50
C VAL A 277 -5.00 10.20 -18.53
N VAL A 278 -4.91 10.88 -17.38
CA VAL A 278 -5.93 10.80 -16.33
C VAL A 278 -6.71 12.13 -16.28
N PRO A 279 -8.05 12.10 -16.30
CA PRO A 279 -8.84 13.32 -16.18
C PRO A 279 -8.62 13.98 -14.82
N VAL A 280 -8.38 15.29 -14.81
CA VAL A 280 -8.18 16.08 -13.59
C VAL A 280 -9.39 15.94 -12.67
N GLY A 281 -9.15 15.74 -11.36
CA GLY A 281 -10.21 15.59 -10.36
C GLY A 281 -10.50 14.16 -9.91
N HIS A 282 -9.81 13.16 -10.45
CA HIS A 282 -9.86 11.80 -9.93
C HIS A 282 -9.00 11.65 -8.67
N ALA A 283 -9.55 10.98 -7.65
CA ALA A 283 -8.81 10.61 -6.45
C ALA A 283 -7.91 9.42 -6.76
N ALA A 284 -6.64 9.50 -6.37
CA ALA A 284 -5.69 8.41 -6.55
C ALA A 284 -4.75 8.30 -5.33
N SER A 285 -4.15 7.13 -5.14
CA SER A 285 -3.14 6.94 -4.09
C SER A 285 -1.77 7.18 -4.69
N VAL A 286 -0.97 8.05 -4.08
CA VAL A 286 0.39 8.35 -4.57
C VAL A 286 1.38 7.50 -3.80
N LEU A 287 2.16 6.66 -4.49
CA LEU A 287 3.27 5.91 -3.93
C LEU A 287 4.49 6.80 -3.79
N SER A 288 4.90 7.03 -2.54
CA SER A 288 6.04 7.85 -2.11
C SER A 288 5.77 9.35 -2.04
N ALA A 289 6.57 10.03 -1.21
CA ALA A 289 6.62 11.48 -1.08
C ALA A 289 7.83 12.11 -1.82
N GLY A 290 8.56 11.31 -2.60
CA GLY A 290 9.73 11.75 -3.38
C GLY A 290 9.36 12.33 -4.75
N PRO A 291 10.37 12.85 -5.50
CA PRO A 291 10.23 13.16 -6.92
C PRO A 291 9.57 12.02 -7.70
N GLY A 292 8.77 12.31 -8.73
CA GLY A 292 8.29 11.32 -9.71
C GLY A 292 7.37 10.22 -9.17
N ALA A 293 6.70 10.47 -8.05
CA ALA A 293 5.83 9.50 -7.39
C ALA A 293 4.83 8.83 -8.35
N ALA A 294 4.79 7.50 -8.34
CA ALA A 294 3.84 6.74 -9.15
C ALA A 294 2.45 6.79 -8.53
N ILE A 295 1.43 6.77 -9.37
CA ILE A 295 0.03 6.84 -8.94
C ILE A 295 -0.59 5.46 -9.04
N ILE A 296 -1.26 5.02 -7.99
CA ILE A 296 -2.16 3.87 -8.02
C ILE A 296 -3.57 4.43 -8.29
N LEU A 297 -4.10 4.15 -9.47
CA LEU A 297 -5.48 4.48 -9.79
C LEU A 297 -6.41 3.50 -9.06
N GLN A 298 -7.34 4.05 -8.29
CA GLN A 298 -8.45 3.27 -7.74
C GLN A 298 -9.47 3.09 -8.86
N ARG A 299 -9.83 1.84 -9.20
CA ARG A 299 -10.88 1.60 -10.18
C ARG A 299 -12.21 2.10 -9.61
N ALA A 300 -12.77 3.16 -10.19
CA ALA A 300 -14.15 3.53 -9.96
C ALA A 300 -15.03 2.38 -10.47
N GLY A 301 -16.03 1.95 -9.70
CA GLY A 301 -16.92 0.88 -10.13
C GLY A 301 -17.51 1.19 -11.50
N ASP A 302 -17.33 0.29 -12.45
CA ASP A 302 -17.88 0.38 -13.80
C ASP A 302 -19.42 0.40 -13.72
N ALA A 303 -19.99 1.60 -13.64
CA ALA A 303 -21.43 1.81 -13.80
C ALA A 303 -21.72 1.99 -15.29
N ALA A 304 -22.37 0.97 -15.84
CA ALA A 304 -22.84 0.89 -17.21
C ALA A 304 -23.71 2.08 -17.63
N GLY A 305 -23.50 2.51 -18.88
CA GLY A 305 -24.60 2.81 -19.80
C GLY A 305 -25.26 4.18 -19.70
N SER A 306 -24.72 5.10 -20.51
CA SER A 306 -25.43 6.22 -21.13
C SER A 306 -26.89 5.91 -21.49
N GLY A 307 -27.82 6.79 -21.08
CA GLY A 307 -29.18 6.88 -21.61
C GLY A 307 -29.83 8.19 -21.21
N GLY A 308 -29.78 9.18 -22.10
CA GLY A 308 -30.36 10.51 -21.90
C GLY A 308 -31.89 10.52 -21.93
N GLY A 309 -32.48 11.51 -21.25
CA GLY A 309 -33.92 11.79 -21.27
C GLY A 309 -34.28 13.00 -20.42
N ASN A 310 -34.61 14.10 -21.10
CA ASN A 310 -34.90 15.45 -20.61
C ASN A 310 -36.28 15.59 -19.93
N GLY A 311 -36.42 16.42 -18.87
CA GLY A 311 -37.75 16.93 -18.45
C GLY A 311 -37.98 17.33 -16.97
N GLY A 312 -37.55 18.54 -16.58
CA GLY A 312 -38.30 19.55 -15.77
C GLY A 312 -38.93 19.28 -14.37
N GLY A 313 -38.24 19.76 -13.30
CA GLY A 313 -38.79 20.47 -12.11
C GLY A 313 -39.24 19.66 -10.87
N PRO A 314 -39.34 20.26 -9.65
CA PRO A 314 -38.41 21.15 -8.94
C PRO A 314 -37.91 20.55 -7.60
N GLN A 315 -36.58 20.54 -7.45
CA GLN A 315 -35.80 20.71 -6.21
C GLN A 315 -36.27 20.01 -4.91
N GLU A 316 -36.08 18.69 -4.84
CA GLU A 316 -35.77 17.98 -3.58
C GLU A 316 -34.29 17.58 -3.58
N ALA A 317 -33.58 17.86 -2.49
CA ALA A 317 -32.18 17.51 -2.33
C ALA A 317 -32.03 15.99 -2.15
N THR A 318 -31.93 15.27 -3.26
CA THR A 318 -31.56 13.86 -3.32
C THR A 318 -30.23 13.71 -4.05
N SER A 319 -29.15 13.46 -3.30
CA SER A 319 -27.93 12.88 -3.86
C SER A 319 -28.17 11.40 -4.18
N PRO A 320 -27.75 10.88 -5.34
CA PRO A 320 -27.99 9.48 -5.71
C PRO A 320 -26.82 8.59 -5.26
N GLY A 321 -27.16 7.41 -4.70
CA GLY A 321 -26.25 6.26 -4.70
C GLY A 321 -26.05 5.51 -3.37
N GLY A 322 -26.52 6.05 -2.23
CA GLY A 322 -26.48 5.34 -0.94
C GLY A 322 -27.87 4.89 -0.48
N PRO A 323 -28.01 3.76 0.24
CA PRO A 323 -29.28 3.36 0.83
C PRO A 323 -29.82 4.48 1.72
N LYS A 324 -31.13 4.76 1.64
CA LYS A 324 -31.76 5.85 2.39
C LYS A 324 -31.56 5.66 3.90
N GLY A 325 -30.71 6.50 4.50
CA GLY A 325 -30.47 6.55 5.94
C GLY A 325 -31.55 7.34 6.66
N TYR A 326 -32.04 6.82 7.78
CA TYR A 326 -33.06 7.45 8.62
C TYR A 326 -32.44 8.01 9.90
N SER A 327 -32.98 9.14 10.39
CA SER A 327 -32.51 9.77 11.62
C SER A 327 -32.83 8.98 12.90
N SER A 328 -33.72 7.98 12.84
CA SER A 328 -34.09 7.14 13.98
C SER A 328 -34.71 5.82 13.52
N PHE A 329 -34.70 4.81 14.38
CA PHE A 329 -35.42 3.55 14.12
C PHE A 329 -36.94 3.77 14.00
N LYS A 330 -37.50 4.77 14.69
CA LYS A 330 -38.92 5.13 14.58
C LYS A 330 -39.26 5.69 13.19
N SER A 331 -38.38 6.50 12.59
CA SER A 331 -38.58 7.00 11.23
C SER A 331 -38.40 5.91 10.19
N PHE A 332 -37.45 4.98 10.39
CA PHE A 332 -37.33 3.77 9.58
C PHE A 332 -38.63 2.94 9.61
N LYS A 333 -39.16 2.58 10.79
CA LYS A 333 -40.39 1.77 10.90
C LYS A 333 -41.63 2.44 10.31
N ARG A 334 -41.73 3.78 10.40
CA ARG A 334 -42.83 4.52 9.77
C ARG A 334 -42.76 4.45 8.24
N ALA A 335 -41.55 4.42 7.67
CA ALA A 335 -41.34 4.30 6.23
C ALA A 335 -41.51 2.86 5.72
N MET A 336 -41.04 1.87 6.48
CA MET A 336 -41.02 0.47 6.04
C MET A 336 -42.25 -0.35 6.47
N GLY A 337 -43.02 0.12 7.46
CA GLY A 337 -44.14 -0.64 8.01
C GLY A 337 -43.71 -1.77 8.96
N PRO A 338 -44.63 -2.69 9.31
CA PRO A 338 -44.32 -3.86 10.13
C PRO A 338 -43.35 -4.81 9.39
N ALA A 339 -42.51 -5.54 10.13
CA ALA A 339 -41.53 -6.47 9.55
C ALA A 339 -42.14 -7.69 8.82
N GLY A 340 -43.46 -7.88 8.98
CA GLY A 340 -44.21 -9.04 8.50
C GLY A 340 -44.74 -9.90 9.65
N GLU A 341 -45.73 -10.74 9.37
CA GLU A 341 -46.27 -11.69 10.34
C GLU A 341 -45.18 -12.66 10.81
N GLY A 342 -45.06 -12.87 12.13
CA GLY A 342 -44.04 -13.73 12.73
C GLY A 342 -42.61 -13.16 12.77
N LYS A 343 -42.38 -11.96 12.22
CA LYS A 343 -41.03 -11.36 12.06
C LYS A 343 -40.81 -10.12 12.91
N GLU A 344 -39.54 -9.86 13.22
CA GLU A 344 -39.06 -8.65 13.89
C GLU A 344 -37.96 -7.98 13.05
N TRP A 345 -37.92 -6.65 13.09
CA TRP A 345 -36.82 -5.88 12.48
C TRP A 345 -35.55 -6.08 13.30
N HIS A 346 -34.48 -6.52 12.65
CA HIS A 346 -33.18 -6.76 13.27
C HIS A 346 -32.10 -5.88 12.64
N HIS A 347 -31.27 -5.25 13.47
CA HIS A 347 -30.08 -4.55 12.99
C HIS A 347 -28.90 -5.52 12.92
N ILE A 348 -28.33 -5.70 11.72
CA ILE A 348 -27.13 -6.51 11.48
C ILE A 348 -25.94 -5.94 12.29
N VAL A 349 -25.76 -4.62 12.24
CA VAL A 349 -24.93 -3.87 13.19
C VAL A 349 -25.83 -3.35 14.30
N GLU A 350 -25.67 -3.86 15.52
CA GLU A 350 -26.54 -3.55 16.66
C GLU A 350 -26.62 -2.04 16.96
N GLN A 351 -27.84 -1.57 17.26
CA GLN A 351 -28.10 -0.20 17.71
C GLN A 351 -27.74 -0.02 19.20
N THR A 352 -26.44 -0.06 19.53
CA THR A 352 -25.96 0.27 20.88
C THR A 352 -25.64 1.76 21.00
N ASN A 353 -25.64 2.32 22.21
CA ASN A 353 -25.22 3.72 22.43
C ASN A 353 -23.81 4.00 21.88
N GLY A 354 -22.90 3.04 22.04
CA GLY A 354 -21.55 3.13 21.49
C GLY A 354 -21.55 3.18 19.96
N ASN A 355 -22.33 2.31 19.29
CA ASN A 355 -22.41 2.30 17.84
C ASN A 355 -23.11 3.55 17.28
N VAL A 356 -24.14 4.05 17.96
CA VAL A 356 -24.83 5.29 17.56
C VAL A 356 -23.85 6.47 17.63
N ALA A 357 -23.02 6.56 18.67
CA ALA A 357 -22.01 7.61 18.79
C ALA A 357 -20.89 7.48 17.74
N ARG A 358 -20.48 6.26 17.40
CA ARG A 358 -19.36 6.00 16.48
C ARG A 358 -19.73 6.10 15.00
N PHE A 359 -20.92 5.63 14.61
CA PHE A 359 -21.29 5.48 13.20
C PHE A 359 -22.43 6.42 12.77
N GLY A 360 -23.14 7.00 13.73
CA GLY A 360 -24.28 7.86 13.47
C GLY A 360 -25.56 7.10 13.10
N PRO A 361 -26.72 7.77 13.22
CA PRO A 361 -28.03 7.12 13.06
C PRO A 361 -28.30 6.67 11.62
N GLN A 362 -27.83 7.40 10.61
CA GLN A 362 -28.08 7.07 9.20
C GLN A 362 -27.38 5.79 8.74
N ALA A 363 -26.18 5.50 9.28
CA ALA A 363 -25.45 4.26 9.01
C ALA A 363 -26.11 3.03 9.66
N LEU A 364 -26.81 3.22 10.79
CA LEU A 364 -27.49 2.14 11.49
C LEU A 364 -28.94 1.92 11.05
N HIS A 365 -29.63 2.99 10.64
CA HIS A 365 -31.03 2.96 10.23
C HIS A 365 -31.16 3.09 8.73
N ASN A 366 -30.93 1.99 8.01
CA ASN A 366 -31.15 1.92 6.57
C ASN A 366 -31.51 0.47 6.18
N THR A 367 -31.94 0.29 4.94
CA THR A 367 -32.39 -1.00 4.41
C THR A 367 -31.26 -2.02 4.18
N GLU A 368 -29.99 -1.60 4.23
CA GLU A 368 -28.84 -2.51 4.11
C GLU A 368 -28.38 -3.08 5.46
N ASN A 369 -28.69 -2.39 6.56
CA ASN A 369 -28.35 -2.80 7.91
C ASN A 369 -29.54 -3.35 8.70
N ILE A 370 -30.78 -3.06 8.31
CA ILE A 370 -31.97 -3.56 8.99
C ILE A 370 -32.69 -4.58 8.10
N VAL A 371 -32.85 -5.80 8.60
CA VAL A 371 -33.48 -6.91 7.89
C VAL A 371 -34.62 -7.52 8.73
N PRO A 372 -35.68 -8.07 8.09
CA PRO A 372 -36.72 -8.78 8.82
C PRO A 372 -36.25 -10.20 9.15
N LEU A 373 -36.28 -10.58 10.43
CA LEU A 373 -35.94 -11.92 10.89
C LEU A 373 -37.14 -12.60 11.57
N GLU A 374 -37.25 -13.92 11.42
CA GLU A 374 -38.19 -14.73 12.20
C GLU A 374 -37.95 -14.52 13.69
N LYS A 375 -39.02 -14.34 14.47
CA LYS A 375 -38.92 -14.01 15.90
C LYS A 375 -38.06 -15.00 16.69
N ALA A 376 -38.16 -16.29 16.37
CA ALA A 376 -37.32 -17.33 16.99
C ALA A 376 -35.83 -17.13 16.69
N LEU A 377 -35.48 -16.83 15.43
CA LEU A 377 -34.10 -16.58 15.01
C LEU A 377 -33.58 -15.27 15.62
N HIS A 378 -34.40 -14.22 15.65
CA HIS A 378 -34.07 -12.95 16.29
C HIS A 378 -33.67 -13.13 17.77
N ASN A 379 -34.44 -13.95 18.51
CA ASN A 379 -34.15 -14.27 19.91
C ASN A 379 -32.83 -15.05 20.08
N LEU A 380 -32.57 -16.03 19.20
CA LEU A 380 -31.32 -16.80 19.24
C LEU A 380 -30.10 -15.94 18.95
N VAL A 381 -30.16 -15.07 17.93
CA VAL A 381 -29.09 -14.11 17.62
C VAL A 381 -28.85 -13.18 18.81
N SER A 382 -29.90 -12.64 19.41
CA SER A 382 -29.79 -11.75 20.58
C SER A 382 -29.17 -12.45 21.80
N ALA A 383 -29.52 -13.72 22.03
CA ALA A 383 -28.94 -14.54 23.09
C ALA A 383 -27.47 -14.83 22.83
N PHE A 384 -27.11 -15.20 21.60
CA PHE A 384 -25.73 -15.44 21.19
C PHE A 384 -24.85 -14.20 21.40
N TYR A 385 -25.31 -13.02 21.02
CA TYR A 385 -24.58 -11.76 21.24
C TYR A 385 -24.34 -11.46 22.73
N SER A 386 -25.22 -11.97 23.59
CA SER A 386 -25.10 -11.83 25.05
C SER A 386 -24.27 -12.94 25.69
N SER A 387 -23.83 -13.94 24.93
CA SER A 387 -23.03 -15.07 25.41
C SER A 387 -21.53 -14.76 25.37
N LYS A 388 -20.76 -15.47 26.21
CA LYS A 388 -19.30 -15.49 26.14
C LYS A 388 -18.87 -16.66 25.25
N ARG A 389 -18.10 -16.36 24.21
CA ARG A 389 -17.68 -17.33 23.20
C ARG A 389 -16.17 -17.19 23.00
N PRO A 390 -15.33 -17.82 23.85
CA PRO A 390 -13.89 -17.64 23.78
C PRO A 390 -13.29 -17.94 22.41
N PHE A 391 -13.80 -18.94 21.70
CA PHE A 391 -13.38 -19.28 20.33
C PHE A 391 -13.72 -18.20 19.27
N ILE A 392 -14.60 -17.25 19.60
CA ILE A 392 -14.99 -16.13 18.74
C ILE A 392 -14.32 -14.84 19.18
N THR A 393 -14.38 -14.55 20.48
CA THR A 393 -13.93 -13.28 21.05
C THR A 393 -12.44 -13.28 21.40
N GLY A 394 -11.81 -14.47 21.46
CA GLY A 394 -10.47 -14.64 22.03
C GLY A 394 -10.40 -14.31 23.53
N SER A 395 -11.55 -14.23 24.22
CA SER A 395 -11.66 -13.70 25.58
C SER A 395 -12.66 -14.50 26.41
N GLU A 396 -12.23 -14.92 27.60
CA GLU A 396 -13.06 -15.58 28.62
C GLU A 396 -13.99 -14.61 29.37
N SER A 397 -13.76 -13.30 29.24
CA SER A 397 -14.48 -12.28 30.02
C SER A 397 -15.50 -11.51 29.20
N LEU A 398 -15.28 -11.32 27.90
CA LEU A 398 -16.15 -10.53 27.04
C LEU A 398 -17.27 -11.35 26.41
N THR A 399 -18.47 -10.77 26.41
CA THR A 399 -19.56 -11.25 25.54
C THR A 399 -19.25 -10.94 24.08
N VAL A 400 -19.88 -11.67 23.16
CA VAL A 400 -19.77 -11.41 21.71
C VAL A 400 -20.06 -9.94 21.39
N ARG A 401 -21.12 -9.37 21.97
CA ARG A 401 -21.48 -7.94 21.82
C ARG A 401 -20.38 -7.00 22.29
N GLN A 402 -19.80 -7.24 23.46
CA GLN A 402 -18.74 -6.38 24.00
C GLN A 402 -17.48 -6.43 23.14
N TRP A 403 -17.07 -7.62 22.71
CA TRP A 403 -15.93 -7.78 21.80
C TRP A 403 -16.19 -7.12 20.44
N LEU A 404 -17.41 -7.31 19.90
CA LEU A 404 -17.79 -6.76 18.61
C LEU A 404 -17.88 -5.22 18.63
N SER A 405 -18.18 -4.63 19.80
CA SER A 405 -18.31 -3.18 19.98
C SER A 405 -17.02 -2.39 19.71
N ALA A 406 -15.85 -3.03 19.72
CA ALA A 406 -14.57 -2.41 19.36
C ALA A 406 -14.29 -2.44 17.85
N GLN A 407 -15.00 -3.27 17.10
CA GLN A 407 -14.76 -3.51 15.67
C GLN A 407 -15.33 -2.38 14.80
N THR A 408 -14.91 -2.33 13.53
CA THR A 408 -15.39 -1.37 12.52
C THR A 408 -16.81 -1.68 12.06
N LEU A 409 -17.52 -0.71 11.47
CA LEU A 409 -18.90 -0.89 10.98
C LEU A 409 -19.04 -2.10 10.05
N GLU A 410 -18.09 -2.24 9.11
CA GLU A 410 -18.06 -3.35 8.15
C GLU A 410 -17.83 -4.70 8.83
N SER A 411 -16.89 -4.79 9.77
CA SER A 411 -16.65 -6.03 10.53
C SER A 411 -17.84 -6.41 11.41
N GLN A 412 -18.52 -5.43 12.02
CA GLN A 412 -19.77 -5.67 12.74
C GLN A 412 -20.86 -6.21 11.80
N ARG A 413 -20.95 -5.67 10.57
CA ARG A 413 -21.93 -6.09 9.57
C ARG A 413 -21.66 -7.51 9.06
N ALA A 414 -20.43 -7.81 8.68
CA ALA A 414 -20.02 -9.13 8.22
C ALA A 414 -20.21 -10.18 9.33
N PHE A 415 -19.83 -9.84 10.56
CA PHE A 415 -20.07 -10.70 11.72
C PHE A 415 -21.57 -10.94 11.96
N GLY A 416 -22.40 -9.90 11.89
CA GLY A 416 -23.85 -10.02 12.05
C GLY A 416 -24.50 -10.92 11.00
N LEU A 417 -24.14 -10.76 9.73
CA LEU A 417 -24.63 -11.64 8.66
C LEU A 417 -24.22 -13.10 8.91
N ARG A 418 -22.96 -13.33 9.25
CA ARG A 418 -22.43 -14.67 9.57
C ARG A 418 -23.08 -15.26 10.82
N SER A 419 -23.35 -14.46 11.85
CA SER A 419 -24.07 -14.89 13.05
C SER A 419 -25.50 -15.34 12.72
N ILE A 420 -26.24 -14.55 11.96
CA ILE A 420 -27.58 -14.90 11.50
C ILE A 420 -27.55 -16.22 10.73
N GLU A 421 -26.61 -16.37 9.80
CA GLU A 421 -26.47 -17.57 8.97
C GLU A 421 -26.10 -18.81 9.80
N ASN A 422 -25.07 -18.72 10.65
CA ASN A 422 -24.60 -19.85 11.45
C ASN A 422 -25.61 -20.28 12.51
N ILE A 423 -26.33 -19.34 13.11
CA ILE A 423 -27.39 -19.65 14.08
C ILE A 423 -28.60 -20.26 13.36
N LYS A 424 -28.97 -19.73 12.18
CA LYS A 424 -30.01 -20.32 11.33
C LYS A 424 -29.67 -21.77 10.93
N LYS A 425 -28.39 -22.05 10.66
CA LYS A 425 -27.88 -23.40 10.34
C LYS A 425 -27.64 -24.28 11.59
N GLY A 426 -27.82 -23.75 12.79
CA GLY A 426 -27.55 -24.46 14.06
C GLY A 426 -26.07 -24.74 14.36
N ILE A 427 -25.16 -24.11 13.60
CA ILE A 427 -23.70 -24.20 13.77
C ILE A 427 -23.29 -23.44 15.03
N TRP A 428 -23.85 -22.25 15.22
CA TRP A 428 -23.70 -21.45 16.43
C TRP A 428 -24.99 -21.50 17.24
N ARG A 429 -24.86 -21.53 18.57
CA ARG A 429 -25.99 -21.66 19.49
C ARG A 429 -25.97 -20.55 20.53
#